data_AF-A0A7S1AXK1-F1
#
_entry.id   AF-A0A7S1AXK1-F1
#
_cell.length_a   1.000
_cell.length_b   1.000
_cell.length_c   1.000
_cell.angle_alpha   90.00
_cell.angle_beta   90.00
_cell.angle_gamma   90.00
#
_symmetry.space_group_name_H-M   'P 1'
#
loop_
_entity.id
_entity.type
_entity.pdbx_description
1 polymer ?
#
loop_
_entity_poly.entity_id
_entity_poly.type
_entity_poly.pdbx_seq_one_letter_code
_entity_poly.pdbx_strand_id
1 'polypeptide(L)'
;ATDTVTIAGDITASSALTVSGATSLKGAATLGDEVTDAITITGGLTTLTVSGTTTLNGDVLLGDNTGDTITIAGATSMDHTLTVAGDTALNGGVDLGDAVGDVISINGVTTVVGTANSLTVAGSTILNGNVNLGDEAADSITIAGDATFSNAITMSGDVTLGGASTDTVSIVGTVATLTVSGDTNLQANVALGSGSTDTVTVWGSSTLKAPFVSQDTASFEDAVTLGDASNDAISAKGAVVL
;
A
#
# COMPACT_ATOMS: atom_id res chain seq x y z
N ALA A 1 -62.68 -28.68 -42.74
CA ALA A 1 -62.13 -27.93 -43.89
C ALA A 1 -61.44 -26.70 -43.34
N THR A 2 -60.26 -26.34 -43.84
CA THR A 2 -59.69 -25.03 -43.55
C THR A 2 -60.34 -24.06 -44.52
N ASP A 3 -61.37 -23.34 -44.08
CA ASP A 3 -61.90 -22.24 -44.86
C ASP A 3 -60.82 -21.15 -44.91
N THR A 4 -60.35 -20.85 -46.11
CA THR A 4 -59.32 -19.84 -46.35
C THR A 4 -59.98 -18.60 -46.91
N VAL A 5 -59.73 -17.46 -46.27
CA VAL A 5 -60.15 -16.14 -46.75
C VAL A 5 -58.90 -15.41 -47.19
N THR A 6 -58.81 -15.06 -48.48
CA THR A 6 -57.71 -14.24 -49.02
C THR A 6 -58.24 -12.85 -49.31
N ILE A 7 -57.59 -11.82 -48.77
CA ILE A 7 -57.93 -10.41 -48.97
C ILE A 7 -56.69 -9.76 -49.60
N ALA A 8 -56.85 -9.16 -50.79
CA ALA A 8 -55.73 -8.57 -51.53
C ALA A 8 -55.42 -7.11 -51.16
N GLY A 9 -56.29 -6.48 -50.36
CA GLY A 9 -56.15 -5.10 -49.88
C GLY A 9 -56.10 -5.01 -48.35
N ASP A 10 -56.27 -3.79 -47.84
CA ASP A 10 -56.23 -3.52 -46.41
C ASP A 10 -57.45 -4.07 -45.67
N ILE A 11 -57.26 -4.41 -44.39
CA ILE A 11 -58.32 -4.78 -43.45
C ILE A 11 -58.39 -3.69 -42.39
N THR A 12 -59.58 -3.13 -42.20
CA THR A 12 -59.85 -2.19 -41.10
C THR A 12 -60.91 -2.81 -40.18
N ALA A 13 -60.57 -2.98 -38.90
CA ALA A 13 -61.51 -3.35 -37.85
C ALA A 13 -61.74 -2.14 -36.93
N SER A 14 -62.93 -1.54 -36.99
CA SER A 14 -63.28 -0.36 -36.15
C SER A 14 -63.59 -0.70 -34.68
N SER A 15 -63.52 -1.98 -34.34
CA SER A 15 -63.74 -2.56 -33.01
C SER A 15 -62.64 -3.59 -32.73
N ALA A 16 -62.70 -4.26 -31.58
CA ALA A 16 -61.74 -5.31 -31.22
C ALA A 16 -61.66 -6.43 -32.28
N LEU A 17 -60.44 -6.84 -32.61
CA LEU A 17 -60.13 -8.01 -33.43
C LEU A 17 -59.66 -9.15 -32.54
N THR A 18 -60.38 -10.27 -32.54
CA THR A 18 -59.98 -11.49 -31.82
C THR A 18 -59.53 -12.55 -32.82
N VAL A 19 -58.32 -13.10 -32.63
CA VAL A 19 -57.79 -14.22 -33.42
C VAL A 19 -57.48 -15.37 -32.48
N SER A 20 -58.27 -16.45 -32.53
CA SER A 20 -58.08 -17.62 -31.66
C SER A 20 -56.95 -18.55 -32.12
N GLY A 21 -56.47 -18.37 -33.34
CA GLY A 21 -55.37 -19.15 -33.93
C GLY A 21 -54.03 -18.44 -33.88
N ALA A 22 -53.00 -19.10 -34.41
CA ALA A 22 -51.70 -18.47 -34.60
C ALA A 22 -51.79 -17.29 -35.58
N THR A 23 -51.12 -16.19 -35.25
CA THR A 23 -51.03 -15.01 -36.11
C THR A 23 -49.58 -14.84 -36.56
N SER A 24 -49.36 -14.55 -37.85
CA SER A 24 -48.05 -14.24 -38.41
C SER A 24 -48.13 -12.94 -39.20
N LEU A 25 -47.37 -11.93 -38.78
CA LEU A 25 -47.24 -10.65 -39.46
C LEU A 25 -45.86 -10.62 -40.13
N LYS A 26 -45.83 -10.52 -41.47
CA LYS A 26 -44.58 -10.57 -42.25
C LYS A 26 -44.00 -9.19 -42.59
N GLY A 27 -44.74 -8.12 -42.27
CA GLY A 27 -44.33 -6.73 -42.46
C GLY A 27 -44.15 -6.01 -41.12
N ALA A 28 -43.94 -4.70 -41.19
CA ALA A 28 -43.96 -3.84 -40.01
C ALA A 28 -45.34 -3.93 -39.34
N ALA A 29 -45.33 -4.09 -38.02
CA ALA A 29 -46.52 -4.05 -37.19
C ALA A 29 -46.32 -2.96 -36.15
N THR A 30 -47.20 -1.96 -36.15
CA THR A 30 -47.29 -0.98 -35.08
C THR A 30 -48.34 -1.49 -34.10
N LEU A 31 -47.94 -1.65 -32.83
CA LEU A 31 -48.82 -2.10 -31.76
C LEU A 31 -48.93 -0.94 -30.77
N GLY A 32 -50.12 -0.38 -30.65
CA GLY A 32 -50.35 0.89 -29.95
C GLY A 32 -49.94 2.12 -30.78
N ASP A 33 -50.63 3.23 -30.58
CA ASP A 33 -50.36 4.54 -31.15
C ASP A 33 -50.22 5.66 -30.10
N GLU A 34 -50.53 5.38 -28.84
CA GLU A 34 -50.43 6.31 -27.71
C GLU A 34 -49.48 5.81 -26.61
N VAL A 35 -48.93 6.74 -25.83
CA VAL A 35 -47.96 6.39 -24.76
C VAL A 35 -48.58 5.52 -23.65
N THR A 36 -49.91 5.52 -23.55
CA THR A 36 -50.67 4.75 -22.57
C THR A 36 -51.03 3.35 -23.04
N ASP A 37 -50.75 3.01 -24.29
CA ASP A 37 -51.11 1.70 -24.82
C ASP A 37 -50.28 0.61 -24.17
N ALA A 38 -50.98 -0.40 -23.65
CA ALA A 38 -50.37 -1.57 -23.07
C ALA A 38 -50.37 -2.72 -24.07
N ILE A 39 -49.18 -3.22 -24.40
CA ILE A 39 -49.01 -4.48 -25.13
C ILE A 39 -48.77 -5.58 -24.10
N THR A 40 -49.80 -6.39 -23.83
CA THR A 40 -49.69 -7.49 -22.87
C THR A 40 -49.46 -8.82 -23.59
N ILE A 41 -48.36 -9.49 -23.28
CA ILE A 41 -48.07 -10.85 -23.72
C ILE A 41 -48.27 -11.78 -22.51
N THR A 42 -49.33 -12.58 -22.53
CA THR A 42 -49.67 -13.50 -21.42
C THR A 42 -49.15 -14.93 -21.61
N GLY A 43 -48.71 -15.27 -22.83
CA GLY A 43 -48.07 -16.56 -23.12
C GLY A 43 -46.60 -16.58 -22.73
N GLY A 44 -46.07 -17.76 -22.40
CA GLY A 44 -44.64 -17.93 -22.14
C GLY A 44 -43.82 -17.66 -23.41
N LEU A 45 -42.95 -16.67 -23.35
CA LEU A 45 -42.07 -16.32 -24.46
C LEU A 45 -40.76 -17.10 -24.32
N THR A 46 -40.55 -18.12 -25.15
CA THR A 46 -39.31 -18.92 -25.10
C THR A 46 -38.11 -18.18 -25.67
N THR A 47 -38.32 -17.23 -26.58
CA THR A 47 -37.26 -16.40 -27.18
C THR A 47 -37.85 -15.06 -27.63
N LEU A 48 -37.13 -13.98 -27.32
CA LEU A 48 -37.34 -12.65 -27.87
C LEU A 48 -36.05 -12.21 -28.55
N THR A 49 -36.11 -11.95 -29.86
CA THR A 49 -34.98 -11.40 -30.60
C THR A 49 -35.34 -10.00 -31.09
N VAL A 50 -34.57 -9.01 -30.65
CA VAL A 50 -34.67 -7.63 -31.15
C VAL A 50 -33.35 -7.29 -31.84
N SER A 51 -33.41 -7.03 -33.15
CA SER A 51 -32.24 -6.71 -33.98
C SER A 51 -31.92 -5.21 -34.03
N GLY A 52 -32.83 -4.37 -33.54
CA GLY A 52 -32.66 -2.93 -33.42
C GLY A 52 -32.36 -2.49 -31.98
N THR A 53 -32.40 -1.18 -31.77
CA THR A 53 -32.31 -0.58 -30.44
C THR A 53 -33.59 -0.81 -29.64
N THR A 54 -33.44 -1.11 -28.36
CA THR A 54 -34.57 -1.19 -27.41
C THR A 54 -34.36 -0.15 -26.33
N THR A 55 -35.43 0.57 -25.97
CA THR A 55 -35.45 1.49 -24.82
C THR A 55 -36.47 0.99 -23.81
N LEU A 56 -36.06 0.83 -22.56
CA LEU A 56 -36.89 0.42 -21.43
C LEU A 56 -36.83 1.56 -20.40
N ASN A 57 -37.94 2.29 -20.23
CA ASN A 57 -37.98 3.50 -19.39
C ASN A 57 -38.42 3.25 -17.94
N GLY A 58 -38.72 1.99 -17.59
CA GLY A 58 -39.12 1.59 -16.25
C GLY A 58 -38.21 0.51 -15.70
N ASP A 59 -38.57 -0.03 -14.54
CA ASP A 59 -37.84 -1.13 -13.92
C ASP A 59 -37.84 -2.36 -14.81
N VAL A 60 -36.66 -2.95 -14.99
CA VAL A 60 -36.46 -4.17 -15.78
C VAL A 60 -36.00 -5.27 -14.84
N LEU A 61 -36.81 -6.31 -14.70
CA LEU A 61 -36.41 -7.54 -14.04
C LEU A 61 -35.96 -8.54 -15.13
N LEU A 62 -34.74 -9.05 -15.01
CA LEU A 62 -34.19 -10.08 -15.87
C LEU A 62 -33.94 -11.35 -15.03
N GLY A 63 -34.52 -12.48 -15.45
CA GLY A 63 -34.40 -13.76 -14.75
C GLY A 63 -35.45 -14.03 -13.67
N ASP A 64 -35.32 -15.17 -12.98
CA ASP A 64 -36.18 -15.65 -11.90
C ASP A 64 -35.45 -15.91 -10.56
N ASN A 65 -34.20 -15.45 -10.45
CA ASN A 65 -33.30 -15.53 -9.29
C ASN A 65 -32.52 -16.85 -9.14
N THR A 66 -32.56 -17.77 -10.10
CA THR A 66 -31.74 -18.99 -10.03
C THR A 66 -31.12 -19.40 -11.37
N GLY A 67 -29.78 -19.24 -11.48
CA GLY A 67 -29.02 -19.75 -12.62
C GLY A 67 -29.14 -18.93 -13.91
N ASP A 68 -29.81 -17.78 -13.86
CA ASP A 68 -29.88 -16.86 -14.98
C ASP A 68 -28.51 -16.26 -15.31
N THR A 69 -28.29 -16.02 -16.60
CA THR A 69 -27.08 -15.34 -17.08
C THR A 69 -27.49 -14.20 -17.99
N ILE A 70 -26.86 -13.05 -17.78
CA ILE A 70 -26.98 -11.89 -18.66
C ILE A 70 -25.63 -11.71 -19.31
N THR A 71 -25.57 -11.95 -20.63
CA THR A 71 -24.35 -11.74 -21.41
C THR A 71 -24.46 -10.43 -22.17
N ILE A 72 -23.53 -9.52 -21.92
CA ILE A 72 -23.40 -8.25 -22.66
C ILE A 72 -22.07 -8.29 -23.40
N ALA A 73 -22.12 -8.34 -24.73
CA ALA A 73 -20.92 -8.39 -25.57
C ALA A 73 -20.31 -7.00 -25.84
N GLY A 74 -21.08 -5.94 -25.62
CA GLY A 74 -20.66 -4.55 -25.76
C GLY A 74 -20.23 -3.91 -24.45
N ALA A 75 -19.90 -2.63 -24.50
CA ALA A 75 -19.66 -1.83 -23.30
C ALA A 75 -20.98 -1.54 -22.57
N THR A 76 -20.91 -1.42 -21.25
CA THR A 76 -22.03 -1.04 -20.38
C THR A 76 -21.69 0.30 -19.71
N SER A 77 -22.64 1.23 -19.68
CA SER A 77 -22.54 2.50 -18.95
C SER A 77 -23.67 2.58 -17.94
N MET A 78 -23.35 3.05 -16.73
CA MET A 78 -24.30 3.28 -15.66
C MET A 78 -24.17 4.73 -15.21
N ASP A 79 -25.23 5.52 -15.41
CA ASP A 79 -25.21 6.95 -15.06
C ASP A 79 -25.40 7.20 -13.55
N HIS A 80 -25.80 6.16 -12.81
CA HIS A 80 -26.02 6.19 -11.37
C HIS A 80 -25.28 5.01 -10.71
N THR A 81 -25.88 4.38 -9.70
CA THR A 81 -25.25 3.35 -8.89
C THR A 81 -25.36 1.96 -9.51
N LEU A 82 -24.31 1.16 -9.35
CA LEU A 82 -24.34 -0.29 -9.53
C LEU A 82 -24.20 -0.98 -8.17
N THR A 83 -25.17 -1.82 -7.81
CA THR A 83 -25.10 -2.67 -6.62
C THR A 83 -25.00 -4.12 -7.04
N VAL A 84 -23.98 -4.83 -6.54
CA VAL A 84 -23.79 -6.27 -6.77
C VAL A 84 -23.80 -6.96 -5.41
N ALA A 85 -24.72 -7.91 -5.22
CA ALA A 85 -24.87 -8.62 -3.95
C ALA A 85 -23.93 -9.84 -3.80
N GLY A 86 -23.39 -10.32 -4.92
CA GLY A 86 -22.47 -11.47 -4.97
C GLY A 86 -21.06 -11.09 -5.36
N ASP A 87 -20.23 -12.11 -5.57
CA ASP A 87 -18.84 -11.94 -5.99
C ASP A 87 -18.76 -11.29 -7.38
N THR A 88 -17.76 -10.43 -7.55
CA THR A 88 -17.45 -9.79 -8.83
C THR A 88 -16.01 -10.11 -9.22
N ALA A 89 -15.81 -10.53 -10.46
CA ALA A 89 -14.48 -10.74 -11.05
C ALA A 89 -14.28 -9.76 -12.21
N LEU A 90 -13.22 -8.96 -12.14
CA LEU A 90 -12.80 -8.03 -13.19
C LEU A 90 -11.42 -8.49 -13.71
N ASN A 91 -11.38 -9.00 -14.94
CA ASN A 91 -10.19 -9.62 -15.51
C ASN A 91 -9.32 -8.65 -16.34
N GLY A 92 -9.82 -7.42 -16.57
CA GLY A 92 -9.12 -6.36 -17.29
C GLY A 92 -8.56 -5.30 -16.35
N GLY A 93 -8.10 -4.19 -16.92
CA GLY A 93 -7.79 -2.99 -16.15
C GLY A 93 -9.06 -2.44 -15.49
N VAL A 94 -8.90 -1.93 -14.27
CA VAL A 94 -10.00 -1.32 -13.50
C VAL A 94 -9.53 0.06 -13.04
N ASP A 95 -10.17 1.09 -13.57
CA ASP A 95 -9.98 2.46 -13.13
C ASP A 95 -11.14 2.81 -12.18
N LEU A 96 -10.79 3.25 -10.97
CA LEU A 96 -11.76 3.61 -9.93
C LEU A 96 -11.57 5.07 -9.55
N GLY A 97 -12.68 5.82 -9.64
CA GLY A 97 -12.69 7.26 -9.41
C GLY A 97 -12.16 8.05 -10.61
N ASP A 98 -12.72 9.23 -10.82
CA ASP A 98 -12.33 10.19 -11.85
C ASP A 98 -12.26 11.63 -11.32
N ALA A 99 -12.71 11.86 -10.09
CA ALA A 99 -12.82 13.17 -9.48
C ALA A 99 -11.94 13.29 -8.23
N VAL A 100 -11.55 14.53 -7.93
CA VAL A 100 -10.88 14.86 -6.66
C VAL A 100 -11.87 14.61 -5.53
N GLY A 101 -11.53 13.67 -4.64
CA GLY A 101 -12.32 13.35 -3.46
C GLY A 101 -13.11 12.04 -3.55
N ASP A 102 -13.00 11.30 -4.65
CA ASP A 102 -13.55 9.95 -4.73
C ASP A 102 -12.98 9.07 -3.62
N VAL A 103 -13.85 8.25 -3.02
CA VAL A 103 -13.51 7.37 -1.90
C VAL A 103 -13.78 5.93 -2.31
N ILE A 104 -12.73 5.11 -2.27
CA ILE A 104 -12.84 3.67 -2.40
C ILE A 104 -12.80 3.08 -0.99
N SER A 105 -13.95 2.59 -0.52
CA SER A 105 -14.05 1.93 0.79
C SER A 105 -14.04 0.42 0.63
N ILE A 106 -13.05 -0.24 1.24
CA ILE A 106 -12.95 -1.70 1.26
C ILE A 106 -13.12 -2.14 2.73
N ASN A 107 -14.26 -2.77 3.03
CA ASN A 107 -14.55 -3.25 4.38
C ASN A 107 -14.02 -4.66 4.65
N GLY A 108 -13.62 -5.38 3.59
CA GLY A 108 -13.02 -6.71 3.66
C GLY A 108 -11.50 -6.67 3.67
N VAL A 109 -10.89 -7.86 3.58
CA VAL A 109 -9.44 -8.01 3.41
C VAL A 109 -9.06 -7.70 1.96
N THR A 110 -7.96 -6.98 1.77
CA THR A 110 -7.36 -6.74 0.45
C THR A 110 -6.09 -7.55 0.30
N THR A 111 -5.98 -8.31 -0.79
CA THR A 111 -4.78 -9.06 -1.16
C THR A 111 -4.38 -8.68 -2.58
N VAL A 112 -3.11 -8.33 -2.78
CA VAL A 112 -2.55 -7.97 -4.08
C VAL A 112 -1.60 -9.09 -4.52
N VAL A 113 -1.99 -9.91 -5.51
CA VAL A 113 -1.25 -11.11 -5.99
C VAL A 113 -0.89 -11.01 -7.47
N GLY A 114 0.19 -11.68 -7.90
CA GLY A 114 0.71 -11.65 -9.28
C GLY A 114 2.25 -11.62 -9.35
N THR A 115 2.80 -11.66 -10.57
CA THR A 115 4.25 -11.80 -10.82
C THR A 115 5.01 -10.47 -10.95
N ALA A 116 4.30 -9.34 -11.06
CA ALA A 116 4.88 -8.00 -11.23
C ALA A 116 4.21 -7.00 -10.27
N ASN A 117 4.01 -7.44 -9.03
CA ASN A 117 3.18 -6.74 -8.07
C ASN A 117 3.88 -5.49 -7.56
N SER A 118 3.27 -4.35 -7.83
CA SER A 118 3.64 -3.06 -7.24
C SER A 118 2.39 -2.39 -6.72
N LEU A 119 2.46 -1.88 -5.49
CA LEU A 119 1.49 -0.93 -4.97
C LEU A 119 2.16 0.44 -4.95
N THR A 120 1.72 1.33 -5.82
CA THR A 120 2.19 2.72 -5.85
C THR A 120 1.13 3.62 -5.25
N VAL A 121 1.51 4.41 -4.24
CA VAL A 121 0.65 5.41 -3.61
C VAL A 121 1.36 6.76 -3.71
N ALA A 122 0.79 7.70 -4.46
CA ALA A 122 1.39 9.03 -4.65
C ALA A 122 1.14 9.99 -3.47
N GLY A 123 0.11 9.69 -2.65
CA GLY A 123 -0.24 10.46 -1.46
C GLY A 123 0.35 9.88 -0.17
N SER A 124 -0.04 10.47 0.95
CA SER A 124 0.31 9.97 2.28
C SER A 124 -0.37 8.63 2.58
N THR A 125 0.36 7.72 3.23
CA THR A 125 -0.14 6.42 3.67
C THR A 125 -0.13 6.34 5.19
N ILE A 126 -1.22 5.84 5.79
CA ILE A 126 -1.33 5.57 7.23
C ILE A 126 -1.61 4.08 7.42
N LEU A 127 -0.80 3.40 8.21
CA LEU A 127 -0.95 1.99 8.59
C LEU A 127 -1.07 1.91 10.12
N ASN A 128 -2.23 1.52 10.62
CA ASN A 128 -2.54 1.52 12.07
C ASN A 128 -2.21 0.18 12.77
N GLY A 129 -1.69 -0.80 12.04
CA GLY A 129 -1.33 -2.12 12.56
C GLY A 129 0.16 -2.41 12.38
N ASN A 130 0.53 -3.66 12.66
CA ASN A 130 1.87 -4.14 12.38
C ASN A 130 2.13 -4.12 10.86
N VAL A 131 3.33 -3.71 10.47
CA VAL A 131 3.76 -3.68 9.08
C VAL A 131 5.01 -4.54 8.98
N ASN A 132 4.90 -5.62 8.20
CA ASN A 132 6.04 -6.43 7.83
C ASN A 132 6.46 -6.00 6.42
N LEU A 133 7.72 -5.59 6.27
CA LEU A 133 8.29 -5.15 5.00
C LEU A 133 9.44 -6.08 4.65
N GLY A 134 9.36 -6.66 3.47
CA GLY A 134 10.26 -7.71 3.01
C GLY A 134 9.95 -9.08 3.64
N ASP A 135 10.14 -10.13 2.84
CA ASP A 135 10.06 -11.53 3.22
C ASP A 135 11.27 -12.35 2.73
N GLU A 136 12.12 -11.77 1.90
CA GLU A 136 13.37 -12.36 1.41
C GLU A 136 14.60 -11.52 1.76
N ALA A 137 15.77 -12.16 1.79
CA ALA A 137 17.03 -11.49 2.13
C ALA A 137 17.46 -10.41 1.12
N ALA A 138 16.90 -10.43 -0.08
CA ALA A 138 17.18 -9.45 -1.13
C ALA A 138 16.32 -8.19 -1.01
N ASP A 139 15.30 -8.20 -0.15
CA ASP A 139 14.41 -7.05 0.01
C ASP A 139 15.14 -5.86 0.62
N SER A 140 14.75 -4.68 0.17
CA SER A 140 15.29 -3.42 0.68
C SER A 140 14.18 -2.44 0.99
N ILE A 141 14.40 -1.66 2.05
CA ILE A 141 13.52 -0.57 2.43
C ILE A 141 14.31 0.71 2.20
N THR A 142 13.87 1.53 1.25
CA THR A 142 14.49 2.83 0.99
C THR A 142 13.60 3.93 1.53
N ILE A 143 14.17 4.80 2.36
CA ILE A 143 13.50 5.99 2.89
C ILE A 143 14.30 7.20 2.41
N ALA A 144 13.73 7.97 1.49
CA ALA A 144 14.40 9.13 0.89
C ALA A 144 14.33 10.40 1.77
N GLY A 145 13.37 10.44 2.69
CA GLY A 145 13.22 11.52 3.68
C GLY A 145 13.61 11.08 5.09
N ASP A 146 13.18 11.85 6.08
CA ASP A 146 13.46 11.55 7.48
C ASP A 146 12.66 10.34 7.98
N ALA A 147 13.31 9.49 8.80
CA ALA A 147 12.67 8.39 9.50
C ALA A 147 12.65 8.69 11.01
N THR A 148 11.46 8.64 11.63
CA THR A 148 11.29 8.83 13.08
C THR A 148 10.67 7.58 13.70
N PHE A 149 11.29 7.10 14.78
CA PHE A 149 10.79 5.96 15.56
C PHE A 149 10.54 6.40 16.99
N SER A 150 9.29 6.29 17.45
CA SER A 150 8.91 6.68 18.81
C SER A 150 9.26 5.64 19.89
N ASN A 151 9.66 4.44 19.46
CA ASN A 151 10.03 3.32 20.31
C ASN A 151 11.44 2.84 19.99
N ALA A 152 11.94 1.91 20.80
CA ALA A 152 13.26 1.30 20.59
C ALA A 152 13.38 0.66 19.20
N ILE A 153 14.57 0.77 18.63
CA ILE A 153 14.95 0.15 17.36
C ILE A 153 15.92 -1.00 17.67
N THR A 154 15.66 -2.17 17.11
CA THR A 154 16.57 -3.31 17.14
C THR A 154 17.07 -3.59 15.73
N MET A 155 18.39 -3.61 15.54
CA MET A 155 19.02 -3.94 14.27
C MET A 155 19.94 -5.14 14.50
N SER A 156 19.63 -6.27 13.89
CA SER A 156 20.38 -7.52 14.08
C SER A 156 21.55 -7.70 13.11
N GLY A 157 21.54 -6.94 12.01
CA GLY A 157 22.62 -6.90 11.03
C GLY A 157 23.55 -5.71 11.24
N ASP A 158 24.51 -5.55 10.33
CA ASP A 158 25.43 -4.43 10.34
C ASP A 158 24.69 -3.10 10.15
N VAL A 159 25.08 -2.09 10.94
CA VAL A 159 24.51 -0.74 10.87
C VAL A 159 25.60 0.21 10.44
N THR A 160 25.41 0.83 9.27
CA THR A 160 26.23 1.98 8.84
C THR A 160 25.38 3.23 8.97
N LEU A 161 25.85 4.19 9.78
CA LEU A 161 25.21 5.49 9.93
C LEU A 161 26.06 6.54 9.22
N GLY A 162 25.44 7.23 8.25
CA GLY A 162 26.12 8.16 7.36
C GLY A 162 26.82 7.49 6.18
N GLY A 163 27.68 8.24 5.51
CA GLY A 163 28.41 7.87 4.31
C GLY A 163 29.15 9.04 3.66
N ALA A 164 28.78 10.28 4.00
CA ALA A 164 29.50 11.49 3.64
C ALA A 164 30.44 11.95 4.77
N SER A 165 31.52 12.66 4.42
CA SER A 165 32.49 13.23 5.36
C SER A 165 31.91 14.26 6.33
N THR A 166 30.70 14.74 6.05
CA THR A 166 29.99 15.75 6.84
C THR A 166 28.94 15.15 7.77
N ASP A 167 28.71 13.84 7.70
CA ASP A 167 27.66 13.21 8.49
C ASP A 167 28.02 13.21 9.97
N THR A 168 27.02 13.49 10.80
CA THR A 168 27.16 13.49 12.25
C THR A 168 26.17 12.52 12.85
N VAL A 169 26.64 11.67 13.76
CA VAL A 169 25.77 10.87 14.63
C VAL A 169 25.71 11.57 15.98
N SER A 170 24.55 12.09 16.35
CA SER A 170 24.33 12.77 17.63
C SER A 170 23.31 12.00 18.46
N ILE A 171 23.65 11.74 19.72
CA ILE A 171 22.74 11.14 20.69
C ILE A 171 22.37 12.25 21.69
N VAL A 172 21.15 12.76 21.57
CA VAL A 172 20.63 13.80 22.45
C VAL A 172 19.86 13.14 23.59
N GLY A 173 20.36 13.26 24.82
CA GLY A 173 19.78 12.65 26.01
C GLY A 173 20.83 11.93 26.86
N THR A 174 20.38 11.21 27.89
CA THR A 174 21.26 10.42 28.75
C THR A 174 21.42 9.02 28.18
N VAL A 175 22.64 8.64 27.81
CA VAL A 175 23.00 7.26 27.50
C VAL A 175 23.36 6.56 28.81
N ALA A 176 22.45 5.74 29.35
CA ALA A 176 22.69 5.04 30.61
C ALA A 176 23.86 4.06 30.51
N THR A 177 23.94 3.30 29.43
CA THR A 177 25.02 2.36 29.14
C THR A 177 25.28 2.28 27.65
N LEU A 178 26.55 2.34 27.25
CA LEU A 178 27.02 1.98 25.91
C LEU A 178 27.96 0.79 26.03
N THR A 179 27.58 -0.34 25.44
CA THR A 179 28.39 -1.56 25.44
C THR A 179 28.85 -1.86 24.03
N VAL A 180 30.16 -2.02 23.85
CA VAL A 180 30.76 -2.46 22.60
C VAL A 180 31.55 -3.73 22.90
N SER A 181 31.13 -4.87 22.34
CA SER A 181 31.77 -6.17 22.59
C SER A 181 33.02 -6.40 21.75
N GLY A 182 33.18 -5.64 20.66
CA GLY A 182 34.34 -5.67 19.78
C GLY A 182 35.23 -4.44 19.92
N ASP A 183 36.15 -4.30 18.97
CA ASP A 183 37.06 -3.15 18.93
C ASP A 183 36.30 -1.87 18.55
N THR A 184 36.68 -0.76 19.16
CA THR A 184 36.22 0.58 18.77
C THR A 184 37.40 1.32 18.13
N ASN A 185 37.27 1.72 16.87
CA ASN A 185 38.29 2.50 16.15
C ASN A 185 37.87 3.98 16.02
N LEU A 186 38.58 4.87 16.73
CA LEU A 186 38.35 6.31 16.72
C LEU A 186 39.59 6.99 16.14
N GLN A 187 39.48 7.49 14.91
CA GLN A 187 40.62 8.04 14.15
C GLN A 187 40.89 9.53 14.43
N ALA A 188 39.93 10.24 15.01
CA ALA A 188 40.03 11.65 15.39
C ALA A 188 40.18 11.80 16.91
N ASN A 189 40.24 13.05 17.39
CA ASN A 189 40.27 13.34 18.81
C ASN A 189 39.01 12.80 19.52
N VAL A 190 39.22 12.14 20.65
CA VAL A 190 38.15 11.60 21.50
C VAL A 190 38.15 12.38 22.81
N ALA A 191 37.03 13.05 23.11
CA ALA A 191 36.79 13.68 24.40
C ALA A 191 35.94 12.74 25.26
N LEU A 192 36.44 12.40 26.44
CA LEU A 192 35.74 11.55 27.41
C LEU A 192 35.55 12.35 28.69
N GLY A 193 34.28 12.63 29.00
CA GLY A 193 33.93 13.54 30.09
C GLY A 193 34.27 15.01 29.78
N SER A 194 33.47 15.92 30.32
CA SER A 194 33.70 17.37 30.28
C SER A 194 33.33 18.06 31.61
N GLY A 195 32.70 17.34 32.54
CA GLY A 195 32.36 17.80 33.87
C GLY A 195 33.46 17.50 34.89
N SER A 196 33.51 18.30 35.97
CA SER A 196 34.48 18.15 37.07
C SER A 196 34.32 16.87 37.90
N THR A 197 33.28 16.07 37.63
CA THR A 197 32.98 14.82 38.32
C THR A 197 33.11 13.59 37.41
N ASP A 198 33.47 13.78 36.14
CA ASP A 198 33.53 12.68 35.20
C ASP A 198 34.74 11.79 35.52
N THR A 199 34.52 10.48 35.49
CA THR A 199 35.55 9.48 35.74
C THR A 199 35.76 8.61 34.51
N VAL A 200 37.01 8.44 34.09
CA VAL A 200 37.38 7.48 33.05
C VAL A 200 38.17 6.35 33.69
N THR A 201 37.58 5.17 33.76
CA THR A 201 38.21 3.96 34.32
C THR A 201 38.58 3.00 33.20
N VAL A 202 39.85 2.56 33.16
CA VAL A 202 40.32 1.55 32.20
C VAL A 202 40.83 0.33 32.96
N TRP A 203 40.12 -0.79 32.82
CA TRP A 203 40.46 -2.04 33.51
C TRP A 203 41.54 -2.88 32.78
N GLY A 204 41.79 -2.58 31.50
CA GLY A 204 42.75 -3.28 30.66
C GLY A 204 44.08 -2.53 30.49
N SER A 205 45.04 -3.16 29.81
CA SER A 205 46.27 -2.48 29.40
C SER A 205 45.96 -1.33 28.45
N SER A 206 46.58 -0.18 28.69
CA SER A 206 46.46 1.01 27.86
C SER A 206 47.82 1.39 27.30
N THR A 207 47.88 1.79 26.03
CA THR A 207 49.10 2.30 25.40
C THR A 207 48.79 3.63 24.74
N LEU A 208 49.46 4.70 25.18
CA LEU A 208 49.41 6.00 24.53
C LEU A 208 50.69 6.18 23.71
N LYS A 209 50.54 6.32 22.38
CA LYS A 209 51.67 6.64 21.49
C LYS A 209 52.06 8.12 21.50
N ALA A 210 51.17 8.97 22.01
CA ALA A 210 51.39 10.38 22.22
C ALA A 210 51.58 10.66 23.72
N PRO A 211 52.23 11.79 24.10
CA PRO A 211 52.38 12.17 25.50
C PRO A 211 51.03 12.20 26.23
N PHE A 212 50.98 11.62 27.42
CA PHE A 212 49.88 11.83 28.36
C PHE A 212 50.08 13.17 29.08
N VAL A 213 49.07 14.04 29.03
CA VAL A 213 49.07 15.34 29.72
C VAL A 213 47.85 15.40 30.62
N SER A 214 48.09 15.49 31.93
CA SER A 214 47.05 15.83 32.91
C SER A 214 47.09 17.34 33.18
N GLN A 215 45.92 17.98 33.21
CA GLN A 215 45.79 19.40 33.56
C GLN A 215 45.72 19.65 35.07
N ASP A 216 45.49 18.59 35.85
CA ASP A 216 45.49 18.59 37.32
C ASP A 216 46.32 17.39 37.82
N THR A 217 46.08 16.92 39.03
CA THR A 217 46.78 15.82 39.67
C THR A 217 46.49 14.49 38.97
N ALA A 218 47.54 13.82 38.49
CA ALA A 218 47.50 12.41 38.10
C ALA A 218 48.05 11.56 39.26
N SER A 219 47.22 10.67 39.81
CA SER A 219 47.63 9.68 40.82
C SER A 219 47.80 8.31 40.15
N PHE A 220 48.86 7.60 40.52
CA PHE A 220 49.08 6.21 40.13
C PHE A 220 49.26 5.40 41.40
N GLU A 221 48.32 4.49 41.65
CA GLU A 221 48.25 3.73 42.91
C GLU A 221 49.25 2.56 42.97
N ASP A 222 49.98 2.31 41.89
CA ASP A 222 51.00 1.26 41.78
C ASP A 222 52.20 1.77 40.97
N ALA A 223 53.26 0.97 40.89
CA ALA A 223 54.52 1.32 40.26
C ALA A 223 54.35 1.74 38.79
N VAL A 224 54.75 2.98 38.49
CA VAL A 224 54.84 3.50 37.13
C VAL A 224 56.23 3.25 36.57
N THR A 225 56.32 2.46 35.50
CA THR A 225 57.57 2.31 34.75
C THR A 225 57.67 3.45 33.73
N LEU A 226 58.71 4.27 33.85
CA LEU A 226 58.98 5.38 32.95
C LEU A 226 60.28 5.11 32.21
N GLY A 227 60.18 4.91 30.90
CA GLY A 227 61.30 4.55 30.04
C GLY A 227 61.66 3.07 30.09
N ASP A 228 61.96 2.50 28.93
CA ASP A 228 62.39 1.11 28.71
C ASP A 228 63.71 1.00 27.91
N ALA A 229 64.27 2.13 27.47
CA ALA A 229 65.50 2.22 26.71
C ALA A 229 66.62 2.96 27.47
N SER A 230 67.88 2.69 27.10
CA SER A 230 69.08 3.24 27.76
C SER A 230 69.23 4.76 27.69
N ASN A 231 68.32 5.45 27.00
CA ASN A 231 68.39 6.87 26.66
C ASN A 231 67.09 7.63 27.00
N ASP A 232 66.17 7.05 27.76
CA ASP A 232 64.95 7.74 28.14
C ASP A 232 65.26 8.86 29.15
N ALA A 233 64.80 10.07 28.83
CA ALA A 233 64.96 11.25 29.68
C ALA A 233 63.63 11.57 30.37
N ILE A 234 63.54 11.34 31.68
CA ILE A 234 62.39 11.73 32.50
C ILE A 234 62.63 13.16 32.99
N SER A 235 61.78 14.10 32.56
CA SER A 235 61.83 15.49 33.02
C SER A 235 60.56 15.83 33.80
N ALA A 236 60.69 15.93 35.12
CA ALA A 236 59.63 16.43 35.99
C ALA A 236 59.82 17.94 36.21
N LYS A 237 58.80 18.75 35.86
CA LYS A 237 58.76 20.18 36.18
C LYS A 237 57.73 20.40 37.28
N GLY A 238 58.19 20.56 38.52
CA GLY A 238 57.34 20.73 39.70
C GLY A 238 57.86 19.99 40.93
N ALA A 239 57.12 20.07 42.04
CA ALA A 239 57.41 19.28 43.24
C ALA A 239 57.00 17.82 43.01
N VAL A 240 57.96 16.91 43.07
CA VAL A 240 57.68 15.46 43.17
C VAL A 240 57.44 15.16 44.64
N VAL A 241 56.21 14.79 44.99
CA VAL A 241 55.89 14.28 46.31
C VAL A 241 56.04 12.76 46.22
N LEU A 242 57.09 12.23 46.84
CA LEU A 242 57.37 10.79 46.95
C LEU A 242 56.70 10.21 48.20
#